data_AF-A0A0Q4WB35-F1
#
_entry.id   AF-A0A0Q4WB35-F1
#
_cell.length_a   1.000
_cell.length_b   1.000
_cell.length_c   1.000
_cell.angle_alpha   90.00
_cell.angle_beta   90.00
_cell.angle_gamma   90.00
#
_symmetry.space_group_name_H-M   'P 1'
#
loop_
_entity.id
_entity.type
_entity.pdbx_description
1 polymer ?
#
loop_
_entity_poly.entity_id
_entity_poly.type
_entity_poly.pdbx_seq_one_letter_code
_entity_poly.pdbx_strand_id
1 'polypeptide(L)' 'MTPAGGDGDADFLALHERREDLERDLAFAQQRRQFGTDPGEVEKAGQDERALLAELDAVMTLIRGAEYQRMPGARRW' A
#
# COMPACT_ATOMS: atom_id res chain seq x y z
N MET A 1 -4.79 -11.52 -29.98
CA MET A 1 -3.46 -11.61 -29.36
C MET A 1 -2.80 -10.25 -29.49
N THR A 2 -2.88 -9.44 -28.44
CA THR A 2 -2.17 -8.16 -28.36
C THR A 2 -1.66 -8.04 -26.93
N PRO A 3 -0.33 -8.00 -26.68
CA PRO A 3 0.19 -7.82 -25.33
C PRO A 3 0.06 -6.34 -25.00
N ALA A 4 -1.06 -5.96 -24.38
CA ALA A 4 -1.25 -4.61 -23.87
C ALA A 4 -0.70 -4.44 -22.44
N GLY A 5 0.13 -5.38 -21.95
CA GLY A 5 0.87 -5.21 -20.71
C GLY A 5 2.13 -4.39 -20.98
N GLY A 6 1.98 -3.06 -21.07
CA GLY A 6 3.11 -2.13 -21.11
C GLY A 6 3.70 -1.90 -19.71
N ASP A 7 4.85 -1.21 -19.63
CA ASP A 7 5.53 -0.89 -18.36
C ASP A 7 4.58 -0.30 -17.30
N GLY A 8 3.60 0.51 -17.72
CA GLY A 8 2.60 1.07 -16.81
C GLY A 8 1.72 0.02 -16.11
N ASP A 9 1.43 -1.13 -16.74
CA ASP A 9 0.66 -2.21 -16.12
C ASP A 9 1.50 -3.00 -15.11
N ALA A 10 2.80 -3.17 -15.38
CA ALA A 10 3.73 -3.73 -14.39
C ALA A 10 3.85 -2.80 -13.17
N ASP A 11 3.97 -1.49 -13.37
CA ASP A 11 4.01 -0.51 -12.29
C ASP A 11 2.73 -0.51 -11.45
N PHE A 12 1.57 -0.69 -12.10
CA PHE A 12 0.29 -0.75 -11.41
C PHE A 12 0.12 -2.03 -10.58
N LEU A 13 0.54 -3.17 -11.13
CA LEU A 13 0.59 -4.43 -10.38
C LEU A 13 1.52 -4.31 -9.17
N ALA A 14 2.71 -3.73 -9.35
CA ALA A 14 3.67 -3.51 -8.27
C ALA A 14 3.11 -2.62 -7.15
N LEU A 15 2.29 -1.61 -7.47
CA LEU A 15 1.59 -0.81 -6.46
C LEU A 15 0.60 -1.66 -5.64
N HIS A 16 -0.11 -2.60 -6.27
CA HIS A 16 -1.01 -3.51 -5.57
C HIS A 16 -0.26 -4.53 -4.71
N GLU A 17 0.84 -5.10 -5.20
CA GLU A 17 1.71 -5.96 -4.41
C GLU A 17 2.23 -5.22 -3.18
N ARG A 18 2.68 -3.96 -3.35
CA ARG A 18 3.12 -3.13 -2.23
C ARG A 18 2.00 -2.85 -1.23
N ARG A 19 0.76 -2.62 -1.69
CA ARG A 19 -0.41 -2.47 -0.81
C ARG A 19 -0.62 -3.73 0.03
N GLU A 20 -0.60 -4.91 -0.58
CA GLU A 20 -0.82 -6.19 0.12
C GLU A 20 0.26 -6.44 1.18
N ASP A 21 1.53 -6.15 0.87
CA ASP A 21 2.63 -6.23 1.84
C ASP A 21 2.42 -5.29 3.02
N LEU A 22 2.04 -4.03 2.76
CA LEU A 22 1.75 -3.03 3.80
C LEU A 22 0.57 -3.44 4.69
N GLU A 23 -0.49 -3.99 4.10
CA GLU A 23 -1.66 -4.49 4.85
C GLU A 23 -1.28 -5.66 5.76
N ARG A 24 -0.42 -6.56 5.29
CA ARG A 24 0.10 -7.68 6.07
C ARG A 24 0.98 -7.21 7.23
N ASP A 25 1.90 -6.28 6.98
CA ASP A 25 2.78 -5.72 7.99
C ASP A 25 1.98 -4.94 9.05
N LEU A 26 0.94 -4.22 8.62
CA LEU A 26 0.03 -3.51 9.51
C LEU A 26 -0.69 -4.47 10.47
N ALA A 27 -1.18 -5.61 9.96
CA ALA A 27 -1.80 -6.63 10.79
C ALA A 27 -0.84 -7.17 11.87
N PHE A 28 0.44 -7.37 11.51
CA PHE A 28 1.46 -7.79 12.48
C PHE A 28 1.77 -6.71 13.52
N ALA A 29 1.89 -5.44 13.12
CA ALA A 29 2.11 -4.32 14.03
C ALA A 29 0.94 -4.17 15.02
N GLN A 30 -0.30 -4.29 14.53
CA GLN A 30 -1.51 -4.26 15.35
C GLN A 30 -1.54 -5.41 16.36
N GLN A 31 -1.19 -6.63 15.95
CA GLN A 31 -1.12 -7.78 16.86
C GLN A 31 -0.06 -7.57 17.95
N ARG A 32 1.15 -7.12 17.58
CA ARG A 32 2.23 -6.82 18.55
C ARG A 32 1.82 -5.73 19.54
N ARG A 33 1.14 -4.69 19.07
CA ARG A 33 0.65 -3.61 19.91
C ARG A 33 -0.46 -4.07 20.86
N GLN A 34 -1.37 -4.93 20.40
CA GLN A 34 -2.51 -5.39 21.19
C GLN A 34 -2.13 -6.44 22.25
N PHE A 35 -1.19 -7.33 21.92
CA PHE A 35 -0.87 -8.50 22.74
C PHE A 35 0.56 -8.51 23.28
N GLY A 36 1.36 -7.49 22.99
CA GLY A 36 2.72 -7.35 23.50
C GLY A 36 2.73 -7.16 25.02
N THR A 37 3.71 -7.79 25.67
CA THR A 37 3.89 -7.73 27.13
C THR A 37 5.00 -6.76 27.54
N ASP A 38 5.90 -6.41 26.61
CA ASP A 38 6.93 -5.40 26.81
C ASP A 38 6.39 -4.01 26.38
N PRO A 39 6.34 -3.02 27.29
CA PRO A 39 5.82 -1.69 26.98
C PRO A 39 6.59 -0.96 25.88
N GLY A 40 7.92 -1.18 25.77
CA GLY A 40 8.75 -0.57 24.75
C GLY A 40 8.45 -1.14 23.36
N GLU A 41 8.27 -2.45 23.26
CA GLU A 41 7.86 -3.12 22.03
C GLU A 41 6.43 -2.74 21.61
N VAL A 42 5.52 -2.52 22.57
CA VAL A 42 4.16 -2.02 22.28
C VAL A 42 4.19 -0.60 21.75
N GLU A 43 5.00 0.28 22.35
CA GLU A 43 5.18 1.66 21.86
C GLU A 43 5.79 1.67 20.46
N LYS A 44 6.84 0.88 20.24
CA LYS A 44 7.46 0.71 18.93
C LYS A 44 6.47 0.17 17.90
N ALA A 45 5.69 -0.85 18.24
CA ALA A 45 4.64 -1.36 17.35
C ALA A 45 3.59 -0.29 17.00
N GLY A 46 3.29 0.63 17.90
CA GLY A 46 2.42 1.78 17.62
C GLY A 46 3.07 2.85 16.72
N GLN A 47 4.40 3.02 16.78
CA GLN A 47 5.13 3.87 15.84
C GLN A 47 5.19 3.22 14.45
N ASP A 48 5.49 1.92 14.39
CA ASP A 48 5.49 1.11 13.18
C ASP A 48 4.11 1.14 12.50
N GLU A 49 3.02 0.95 13.28
CA GLU A 49 1.64 1.04 12.80
C GLU A 49 1.35 2.39 12.12
N ARG A 50 1.75 3.52 12.74
CA ARG A 50 1.54 4.85 12.16
C ARG A 50 2.32 5.08 10.88
N ALA A 51 3.56 4.60 10.82
CA ALA A 51 4.40 4.70 9.63
C ALA A 51 3.80 3.89 8.47
N LEU A 52 3.37 2.65 8.74
CA LEU A 52 2.73 1.78 7.77
C LEU A 52 1.42 2.36 7.23
N LEU A 53 0.59 2.96 8.09
CA LEU A 53 -0.64 3.63 7.67
C LEU A 53 -0.37 4.84 6.75
N ALA A 54 0.65 5.64 7.05
CA ALA A 54 1.04 6.77 6.21
C ALA A 54 1.54 6.31 4.83
N GLU A 55 2.31 5.22 4.79
CA GLU A 55 2.77 4.65 3.52
C GLU A 55 1.61 4.05 2.72
N LEU A 56 0.70 3.35 3.38
CA LEU A 56 -0.49 2.78 2.75
C LEU A 56 -1.37 3.85 2.10
N ASP A 57 -1.56 4.99 2.76
CA ASP A 57 -2.30 6.13 2.20
C ASP A 57 -1.65 6.67 0.92
N ALA A 58 -0.32 6.81 0.92
CA ALA A 58 0.43 7.23 -0.26
C ALA A 58 0.28 6.24 -1.41
N VAL A 59 0.42 4.93 -1.16
CA VAL A 59 0.24 3.87 -2.17
C VAL A 59 -1.19 3.87 -2.72
N MET A 60 -2.20 3.98 -1.86
CA MET A 60 -3.60 4.05 -2.27
C MET A 60 -3.89 5.27 -3.16
N THR A 61 -3.24 6.40 -2.87
CA THR A 61 -3.32 7.61 -3.72
C THR A 61 -2.70 7.37 -5.10
N LEU A 62 -1.55 6.70 -5.17
CA LEU A 62 -0.89 6.36 -6.43
C LEU A 62 -1.71 5.37 -7.25
N ILE A 63 -2.25 4.31 -6.63
CA ILE A 63 -3.16 3.35 -7.26
C ILE A 63 -4.32 4.11 -7.89
N ARG A 64 -5.00 4.97 -7.14
CA ARG A 64 -6.13 5.76 -7.64
C ARG A 64 -5.75 6.63 -8.83
N GLY A 65 -4.58 7.27 -8.79
CA GLY A 65 -4.05 8.05 -9.92
C GLY A 65 -3.85 7.17 -11.16
N ALA A 66 -3.29 5.98 -10.99
CA ALA A 66 -3.05 5.02 -12.06
C ALA A 66 -4.37 4.42 -12.61
N GLU A 67 -5.39 4.23 -11.77
CA GLU A 67 -6.74 3.82 -12.17
C GLU A 67 -7.40 4.90 -13.03
N TYR A 68 -7.31 6.16 -12.61
CA TYR A 68 -7.84 7.29 -13.38
C TYR A 68 -7.25 7.37 -14.79
N GLN A 69 -5.93 7.16 -14.94
CA GLN A 69 -5.27 7.16 -16.25
C GLN A 69 -5.75 6.03 -17.18
N ARG A 70 -6.26 4.93 -16.62
CA ARG A 70 -6.77 3.76 -17.36
C ARG A 70 -8.24 3.87 -17.73
N MET A 71 -8.97 4.80 -17.14
CA MET A 71 -10.40 4.94 -17.39
C MET A 71 -10.66 5.51 -18.81
N PRO A 72 -11.58 4.93 -19.59
CA PRO A 72 -11.92 5.46 -20.90
C PRO A 72 -12.44 6.90 -20.79
N GLY A 73 -11.78 7.84 -21.47
CA GLY A 73 -12.08 9.28 -21.39
C GLY A 73 -11.15 10.09 -20.48
N ALA A 74 -10.15 9.47 -19.85
CA ALA A 74 -9.09 10.17 -19.15
C ALA A 74 -8.37 11.14 -20.10
N ARG A 75 -8.40 12.43 -19.78
CA ARG A 75 -7.74 13.46 -20.59
C ARG A 75 -6.23 13.35 -20.35
N ARG A 76 -5.49 12.88 -21.35
CA ARG A 76 -4.01 12.97 -21.39
C ARG A 76 -3.64 14.40 -21.81
N TRP A 77 -3.12 15.18 -20.88
CA TRP A 77 -2.57 16.51 -21.10
C TRP A 77 -1.07 16.40 -21.38
#